data_AF-A0A975RT71-F1
#
_entry.id   AF-A0A975RT71-F1
#
_cell.length_a   1.000
_cell.length_b   1.000
_cell.length_c   1.000
_cell.angle_alpha   90.00
_cell.angle_beta   90.00
_cell.angle_gamma   90.00
#
_symmetry.space_group_name_H-M   'P 1'
#
loop_
_entity.id
_entity.type
_entity.pdbx_description
1 polymer ?
#
loop_
_entity_poly.entity_id
_entity_poly.type
_entity_poly.pdbx_seq_one_letter_code
_entity_poly.pdbx_strand_id
1 'polypeptide(L)'
;MGYSKRVLFGDDPADDEARQRIAQSTANYLAPFTFKIPTRRKNRLKIGQYWDGAWPSIVAEAAKALNIESVQINDQRCFKSQEEADSVKALAEQNHQAWVKRYEQPSG
;
A
#
# COMPACT_ATOMS: atom_id res chain seq x y z
N MET A 1 22.73 16.02 11.92
CA MET A 1 21.55 15.13 11.89
C MET A 1 20.39 15.88 12.55
N GLY A 2 19.22 16.01 11.92
CA GLY A 2 18.10 16.78 12.49
C GLY A 2 17.41 16.05 13.64
N TYR A 3 16.74 16.79 14.53
CA TYR A 3 16.12 16.26 15.76
C TYR A 3 15.16 15.08 15.49
N SER A 4 14.28 15.20 14.49
CA SER A 4 13.37 14.11 14.12
C SER A 4 14.08 12.83 13.66
N LYS A 5 15.22 12.96 12.96
CA LYS A 5 16.02 11.79 12.54
C LYS A 5 16.79 11.18 13.69
N ARG A 6 17.26 12.00 14.64
CA ARG A 6 17.90 11.53 15.87
C ARG A 6 16.93 10.68 16.69
N VAL A 7 15.70 11.17 16.88
CA VAL A 7 14.66 10.41 17.58
C VAL A 7 14.27 9.14 16.83
N LEU A 8 14.14 9.16 15.50
CA LEU A 8 13.67 7.99 14.74
C LEU A 8 14.74 6.91 14.51
N PHE A 9 16.03 7.29 14.42
CA PHE A 9 17.10 6.39 13.97
C PHE A 9 18.35 6.39 14.85
N GLY A 10 18.42 7.25 15.88
CA GLY A 10 19.50 7.26 16.85
C GLY A 10 19.18 6.38 18.06
N ASP A 11 20.19 6.10 18.90
CA ASP A 11 20.08 5.22 20.07
C ASP A 11 20.32 5.96 21.40
N ASP A 12 20.08 7.26 21.42
CA ASP A 12 20.23 8.06 22.64
C ASP A 12 19.09 7.74 23.63
N PRO A 13 19.40 7.28 24.86
CA PRO A 13 18.38 7.02 25.87
C PRO A 13 17.52 8.25 26.22
N ALA A 14 18.03 9.48 26.01
CA ALA A 14 17.27 10.70 26.23
C ALA A 14 16.05 10.82 25.29
N ASP A 15 16.08 10.14 24.15
CA ASP A 15 15.01 10.16 23.15
C ASP A 15 14.04 8.96 23.30
N ASP A 16 14.26 8.05 24.26
CA ASP A 16 13.47 6.81 24.42
C ASP A 16 11.99 7.08 24.66
N GLU A 17 11.65 8.04 25.51
CA GLU A 17 10.26 8.38 25.80
C GLU A 17 9.56 8.91 24.53
N ALA A 18 10.26 9.75 23.75
CA ALA A 18 9.74 10.25 22.49
C ALA A 18 9.54 9.12 21.47
N ARG A 19 10.50 8.19 21.36
CA ARG A 19 10.39 6.98 20.53
C ARG A 19 9.19 6.13 20.91
N GLN A 20 8.99 5.87 22.20
CA GLN A 20 7.86 5.10 22.71
C GLN A 20 6.51 5.77 22.39
N ARG A 21 6.39 7.09 22.58
CA ARG A 21 5.15 7.82 22.24
C ARG A 21 4.84 7.76 20.75
N ILE A 22 5.83 7.91 19.88
CA ILE A 22 5.66 7.80 18.42
C ILE A 22 5.24 6.38 18.04
N ALA A 23 5.89 5.36 18.62
CA ALA A 23 5.55 3.97 18.37
C ALA A 23 4.11 3.65 18.80
N GLN A 24 3.71 4.09 19.99
CA GLN A 24 2.34 3.89 20.50
C GLN A 24 1.30 4.62 19.66
N SER A 25 1.54 5.89 19.30
CA SER A 25 0.65 6.67 18.44
C SER A 25 0.49 6.01 17.06
N THR A 26 1.60 5.55 16.47
CA THR A 26 1.59 4.84 15.19
C THR A 26 0.83 3.52 15.29
N ALA A 27 1.06 2.73 16.34
CA ALA A 27 0.36 1.49 16.58
C ALA A 27 -1.15 1.71 16.73
N ASN A 28 -1.56 2.73 17.48
CA ASN A 28 -2.97 3.09 17.66
C ASN A 28 -3.62 3.51 16.35
N TYR A 29 -2.92 4.28 15.50
CA TYR A 29 -3.43 4.68 14.19
C TYR A 29 -3.55 3.49 13.22
N LEU A 30 -2.59 2.57 13.25
CA LEU A 30 -2.58 1.40 12.35
C LEU A 30 -3.49 0.27 12.82
N ALA A 31 -3.86 0.20 14.10
CA ALA A 31 -4.67 -0.87 14.68
C ALA A 31 -5.98 -1.17 13.93
N PRO A 32 -6.73 -0.18 13.41
CA PRO A 32 -7.94 -0.45 12.63
C PRO A 32 -7.67 -1.06 11.24
N PHE A 33 -6.47 -0.87 10.67
CA PHE A 33 -6.16 -1.27 9.29
C PHE A 33 -5.72 -2.74 9.20
N THR A 34 -6.66 -3.65 9.45
CA THR A 34 -6.37 -5.09 9.54
C THR A 34 -6.51 -5.84 8.21
N PHE A 35 -7.33 -5.34 7.29
CA PHE A 35 -7.66 -6.04 6.04
C PHE A 35 -6.71 -5.68 4.92
N LYS A 36 -6.14 -6.67 4.22
CA LYS A 36 -4.93 -6.48 3.42
C LYS A 36 -5.12 -6.89 1.97
N ILE A 37 -4.63 -6.05 1.06
CA ILE A 37 -4.44 -6.38 -0.36
C ILE A 37 -2.93 -6.38 -0.66
N PRO A 38 -2.35 -7.52 -1.11
CA PRO A 38 -0.94 -7.55 -1.50
C PRO A 38 -0.70 -6.72 -2.77
N THR A 39 0.29 -5.85 -2.75
CA THR A 39 0.73 -5.03 -3.89
C THR A 39 1.82 -5.71 -4.72
N ARG A 40 2.37 -6.83 -4.25
CA ARG A 40 3.20 -7.74 -5.05
C ARG A 40 2.34 -8.84 -5.65
N ARG A 41 2.04 -8.73 -6.95
CA ARG A 41 1.40 -9.79 -7.73
C ARG A 41 2.27 -10.19 -8.92
N LYS A 42 2.20 -11.47 -9.30
CA LYS A 42 2.95 -11.98 -10.46
C LYS A 42 2.53 -11.23 -11.72
N ASN A 43 3.51 -10.87 -12.53
CA ASN A 43 3.29 -10.23 -13.82
C ASN A 43 2.54 -11.18 -14.76
N ARG A 44 1.29 -10.84 -15.05
CA ARG A 44 0.42 -11.65 -15.92
C ARG A 44 0.79 -11.56 -17.39
N LEU A 45 1.30 -10.41 -17.83
CA LEU A 45 1.77 -10.20 -19.20
C LEU A 45 3.03 -11.02 -19.52
N LYS A 46 3.76 -11.48 -18.49
CA LYS A 46 5.07 -12.16 -18.62
C LYS A 46 6.12 -11.34 -19.39
N ILE A 47 5.94 -10.02 -19.46
CA ILE A 47 6.86 -9.08 -20.12
C ILE A 47 7.62 -8.30 -19.06
N GLY A 48 8.96 -8.43 -19.03
CA GLY A 48 9.80 -7.69 -18.09
C GLY A 48 9.88 -8.32 -16.70
N GLN A 49 9.78 -7.51 -15.64
CA GLN A 49 9.98 -7.96 -14.26
C GLN A 49 8.99 -9.04 -13.83
N TYR A 50 9.41 -9.90 -12.89
CA TYR A 50 8.58 -10.99 -12.36
C TYR A 50 7.29 -10.49 -11.68
N TRP A 51 7.34 -9.31 -11.07
CA TRP A 51 6.21 -8.67 -10.41
C TRP A 51 5.56 -7.62 -11.32
N ASP A 52 4.25 -7.48 -11.22
CA ASP A 52 3.50 -6.44 -11.91
C ASP A 52 3.77 -5.07 -11.27
N GLY A 53 4.51 -4.23 -11.97
CA GLY A 53 4.86 -2.88 -11.49
C GLY A 53 3.70 -1.88 -11.51
N ALA A 54 2.65 -2.12 -12.29
CA ALA A 54 1.47 -1.24 -12.34
C ALA A 54 0.48 -1.52 -11.20
N TRP A 55 0.50 -2.74 -10.66
CA TRP A 55 -0.46 -3.17 -9.63
C TRP A 55 -0.55 -2.25 -8.41
N PRO A 56 0.56 -1.83 -7.74
CA PRO A 56 0.47 -1.00 -6.56
C PRO A 56 -0.28 0.32 -6.80
N SER A 57 -0.04 0.95 -7.97
CA SER A 57 -0.71 2.19 -8.38
C SER A 57 -2.18 1.95 -8.66
N ILE A 58 -2.53 0.86 -9.34
CA ILE A 58 -3.93 0.50 -9.65
C ILE A 58 -4.74 0.30 -8.36
N VAL A 59 -4.18 -0.39 -7.35
CA VAL A 59 -4.87 -0.56 -6.05
C VAL A 59 -5.01 0.79 -5.33
N ALA A 60 -4.00 1.66 -5.39
CA ALA A 60 -4.06 2.99 -4.78
C ALA A 60 -5.11 3.89 -5.45
N GLU A 61 -5.19 3.86 -6.79
CA GLU A 61 -6.19 4.59 -7.56
C GLU A 61 -7.61 4.08 -7.28
N ALA A 62 -7.79 2.76 -7.17
CA ALA A 62 -9.08 2.17 -6.82
C ALA A 62 -9.55 2.61 -5.41
N ALA A 63 -8.67 2.61 -4.42
CA ALA A 63 -8.98 3.12 -3.09
C ALA A 63 -9.37 4.61 -3.11
N LYS A 64 -8.64 5.42 -3.88
CA LYS A 64 -8.94 6.85 -4.07
C LYS A 64 -10.28 7.06 -4.76
N ALA A 65 -10.59 6.28 -5.80
CA ALA A 65 -11.84 6.39 -6.54
C ALA A 65 -13.07 6.04 -5.70
N LEU A 66 -12.93 5.07 -4.79
CA LEU A 66 -13.97 4.67 -3.83
C LEU A 66 -14.02 5.58 -2.59
N ASN A 67 -13.14 6.57 -2.49
CA ASN A 67 -12.98 7.43 -1.32
C ASN A 67 -12.74 6.64 -0.01
N ILE A 68 -12.00 5.54 -0.11
CA ILE A 68 -11.67 4.65 1.02
C ILE A 68 -10.29 5.00 1.56
N GLU A 69 -10.22 5.29 2.86
CA GLU A 69 -8.95 5.50 3.55
C GLU A 69 -8.16 4.20 3.58
N SER A 70 -6.87 4.28 3.24
CA SER A 70 -5.97 3.12 3.28
C SER A 70 -4.56 3.54 3.62
N VAL A 71 -3.84 2.63 4.26
CA VAL A 71 -2.42 2.79 4.58
C VAL A 71 -1.60 1.78 3.79
N GLN A 72 -0.40 2.17 3.36
CA GLN A 72 0.54 1.23 2.76
C GLN A 72 1.51 0.77 3.84
N ILE A 73 1.59 -0.55 4.03
CA ILE A 73 2.53 -1.19 4.94
C ILE A 73 3.32 -2.21 4.11
N ASN A 74 4.59 -1.93 3.88
CA ASN A 74 5.46 -2.75 3.03
C ASN A 74 4.85 -3.02 1.64
N ASP A 75 4.68 -4.29 1.28
CA ASP A 75 4.10 -4.79 0.04
C ASP A 75 2.59 -5.04 0.15
N GLN A 76 1.91 -4.33 1.06
CA GLN A 76 0.49 -4.47 1.31
C GLN A 76 -0.16 -3.09 1.42
N ARG A 77 -1.40 -3.00 0.96
CA ARG A 77 -2.30 -1.89 1.27
C ARG A 77 -3.38 -2.39 2.22
N CYS A 78 -3.59 -1.68 3.32
CA CYS A 78 -4.45 -2.09 4.41
C CYS A 78 -5.68 -1.18 4.54
N PHE A 79 -6.79 -1.76 4.98
CA PHE A 79 -8.14 -1.17 5.05
C PHE A 79 -8.80 -1.47 6.39
N LYS A 80 -9.83 -0.68 6.76
CA LYS A 80 -10.48 -0.77 8.06
C LYS A 80 -11.55 -1.87 8.11
N SER A 81 -12.14 -2.21 6.97
CA SER A 81 -13.12 -3.30 6.87
C SER A 81 -12.81 -4.28 5.73
N GLN A 82 -13.38 -5.48 5.84
CA GLN A 82 -13.33 -6.48 4.77
C GLN A 82 -14.07 -5.99 3.52
N GLU A 83 -15.22 -5.34 3.70
CA GLU A 83 -16.04 -4.78 2.61
C GLU A 83 -15.28 -3.71 1.81
N GLU A 84 -14.53 -2.85 2.50
CA GLU A 84 -13.66 -1.86 1.86
C GLU A 84 -12.58 -2.56 1.03
N ALA A 85 -11.88 -3.53 1.62
CA ALA A 85 -10.83 -4.27 0.94
C ALA A 85 -11.38 -5.02 -0.30
N ASP A 86 -12.54 -5.64 -0.20
CA ASP A 86 -13.15 -6.39 -1.30
C ASP A 86 -13.62 -5.46 -2.43
N SER A 87 -14.22 -4.31 -2.08
CA SER A 87 -14.63 -3.30 -3.05
C SER A 87 -13.44 -2.74 -3.82
N VAL A 88 -12.35 -2.40 -3.10
CA VAL A 88 -11.11 -1.91 -3.70
C VAL A 88 -10.47 -2.99 -4.58
N LYS A 89 -10.44 -4.24 -4.12
CA LYS A 89 -9.88 -5.37 -4.88
C LYS A 89 -10.65 -5.61 -6.17
N ALA A 90 -11.98 -5.58 -6.13
CA ALA A 90 -12.83 -5.76 -7.30
C ALA A 90 -12.58 -4.66 -8.35
N LEU A 91 -12.59 -3.40 -7.93
CA LEU A 91 -12.32 -2.27 -8.83
C LEU A 91 -10.87 -2.29 -9.37
N ALA A 92 -9.90 -2.61 -8.53
CA ALA A 92 -8.50 -2.71 -8.93
C ALA A 92 -8.29 -3.82 -9.98
N GLU A 93 -8.97 -4.96 -9.84
CA GLU A 93 -8.92 -6.04 -10.83
C GLU A 93 -9.53 -5.60 -12.16
N GLN A 94 -10.68 -4.90 -12.15
CA GLN A 94 -11.29 -4.34 -13.36
C GLN A 94 -10.35 -3.35 -14.06
N ASN A 95 -9.77 -2.41 -13.30
CA ASN A 95 -8.83 -1.42 -13.83
C ASN A 95 -7.56 -2.08 -14.38
N HIS A 96 -7.08 -3.15 -13.73
CA HIS A 96 -5.95 -3.91 -14.25
C HIS A 96 -6.28 -4.61 -15.56
N GLN A 97 -7.46 -5.25 -15.67
CA GLN A 97 -7.86 -5.88 -16.93
C GLN A 97 -7.95 -4.86 -18.07
N ALA A 98 -8.44 -3.65 -17.79
CA ALA A 98 -8.44 -2.55 -18.76
C ALA A 98 -7.01 -2.12 -19.13
N TRP A 99 -6.12 -2.00 -18.14
CA TRP A 99 -4.71 -1.70 -18.35
C TRP A 99 -4.03 -2.78 -19.21
N VAL A 100 -4.19 -4.06 -18.86
CA VAL A 100 -3.68 -5.20 -19.62
C VAL A 100 -4.15 -5.15 -21.07
N LYS A 101 -5.46 -5.00 -21.32
CA LYS A 101 -6.00 -4.91 -22.69
C LYS A 101 -5.39 -3.78 -23.51
N ARG A 102 -5.14 -2.62 -22.89
CA ARG A 102 -4.52 -1.46 -23.54
C ARG A 102 -3.08 -1.73 -23.98
N TYR A 103 -2.34 -2.56 -23.23
CA TYR A 103 -0.94 -2.88 -23.51
C TYR A 103 -0.72 -4.25 -24.18
N GLU A 104 -1.74 -5.12 -24.20
CA GLU A 104 -1.77 -6.37 -24.99
C GLU A 104 -2.13 -6.14 -26.45
N GLN A 105 -2.83 -5.06 -26.80
CA GLN A 105 -2.96 -4.69 -28.20
C GLN A 105 -1.59 -4.22 -28.70
N PRO A 106 -0.94 -4.98 -29.60
CA PRO A 106 0.29 -4.52 -30.18
C PRO A 106 -0.01 -3.20 -30.90
N SER A 107 0.89 -2.24 -30.74
CA SER A 107 1.02 -1.17 -31.74
C SER A 107 1.45 -1.85 -33.04
N GLY A 108 0.49 -2.30 -33.84
CA GLY A 108 0.71 -3.03 -35.09
C GLY A 108 -0.55 -3.73 -35.56
#